data_AF-A0A968UKZ4-F1
#
_entry.id   AF-A0A968UKZ4-F1
#
_cell.length_a   1.000
_cell.length_b   1.000
_cell.length_c   1.000
_cell.angle_alpha   90.00
_cell.angle_beta   90.00
_cell.angle_gamma   90.00
#
_symmetry.space_group_name_H-M   'P 1'
#
loop_
_entity.id
_entity.type
_entity.pdbx_description
1 polymer ?
#
loop_
_entity_poly.entity_id
_entity_poly.type
_entity_poly.pdbx_seq_one_letter_code
_entity_poly.pdbx_strand_id
1 'polypeptide(L)'
;WSDNGKILIQEDRSTFGDEDFGGTSGEESSIWELDPESGKLTRVAQMDRDALPEGQTDSEPDDLGNWESSGILDVSQLFDEAPGTRYIYGVQAHSLEDGIIAEAGLEQGGQLAFLTTETTSEMSL
;
A
#
# COMPACT_ATOMS: atom_id res chain seq x y z
N TRP A 1 4.94 11.78 -9.96
CA TRP A 1 5.95 11.39 -10.96
C TRP A 1 7.11 10.79 -10.20
N SER A 2 7.44 9.55 -10.51
CA SER A 2 8.67 8.91 -10.05
C SER A 2 9.84 9.36 -10.93
N ASP A 3 11.07 9.19 -10.43
CA ASP A 3 12.26 9.71 -11.11
C ASP A 3 12.58 8.95 -12.41
N ASN A 4 11.96 7.78 -12.62
CA ASN A 4 11.99 7.02 -13.87
C ASN A 4 10.98 7.52 -14.93
N GLY A 5 10.28 8.64 -14.67
CA GLY A 5 9.32 9.24 -15.60
C GLY A 5 7.96 8.53 -15.64
N LYS A 6 7.64 7.68 -14.67
CA LYS A 6 6.32 7.05 -14.53
C LYS A 6 5.43 7.82 -13.56
N ILE A 7 4.13 7.53 -13.60
CA ILE A 7 3.13 8.11 -12.68
C ILE A 7 2.66 6.99 -11.76
N LEU A 8 2.82 7.17 -10.45
CA LEU A 8 2.23 6.29 -9.46
C LEU A 8 0.86 6.81 -9.05
N ILE A 9 -0.10 5.90 -8.98
CA ILE A 9 -1.50 6.16 -8.62
C ILE A 9 -1.81 5.28 -7.42
N GLN A 10 -2.35 5.89 -6.38
CA GLN A 10 -2.81 5.22 -5.16
C GLN A 10 -4.33 5.17 -5.21
N GLU A 11 -4.89 3.99 -5.02
CA GLU A 11 -6.34 3.85 -4.82
C GLU A 11 -6.71 4.17 -3.37
N ASP A 12 -7.78 4.94 -3.24
CA ASP A 12 -8.47 5.33 -2.02
C ASP A 12 -9.97 5.07 -2.29
N ARG A 13 -10.67 4.48 -1.32
CA ARG A 13 -12.09 4.17 -1.50
C ARG A 13 -12.91 5.46 -1.51
N SER A 14 -13.62 5.71 -2.61
CA SER A 14 -14.49 6.89 -2.75
C SER A 14 -15.96 6.63 -2.36
N THR A 15 -16.28 5.41 -1.95
CA THR A 15 -17.63 4.91 -1.70
C THR A 15 -17.71 4.17 -0.37
N PHE A 16 -18.90 4.15 0.23
CA PHE A 16 -19.15 3.48 1.51
C PHE A 16 -20.13 2.32 1.29
N GLY A 17 -19.66 1.10 1.49
CA GLY A 17 -20.43 -0.14 1.37
C GLY A 17 -19.61 -1.27 0.75
N ASP A 18 -19.72 -2.47 1.32
CA ASP A 18 -18.90 -3.66 1.03
C ASP A 18 -18.93 -4.11 -0.45
N GLU A 19 -19.92 -3.69 -1.23
CA GLU A 19 -20.07 -4.05 -2.66
C GLU A 19 -19.57 -2.99 -3.65
N ASP A 20 -19.17 -1.80 -3.20
CA ASP A 20 -18.89 -0.68 -4.10
C ASP A 20 -17.43 -0.63 -4.57
N PHE A 21 -16.46 -0.50 -3.65
CA PHE A 21 -15.04 -0.49 -3.99
C PHE A 21 -14.52 -1.94 -4.03
N GLY A 22 -13.89 -2.33 -5.14
CA GLY A 22 -13.38 -3.69 -5.30
C GLY A 22 -14.45 -4.79 -5.41
N GLY A 23 -15.74 -4.52 -5.14
CA GLY A 23 -16.79 -5.56 -5.06
C GLY A 23 -16.99 -6.40 -6.33
N THR A 24 -16.69 -5.86 -7.52
CA THR A 24 -16.69 -6.65 -8.77
C THR A 24 -15.44 -7.51 -8.94
N SER A 25 -14.27 -7.01 -8.53
CA SER A 25 -12.99 -7.68 -8.74
C SER A 25 -12.58 -8.59 -7.58
N GLY A 26 -13.05 -8.31 -6.36
CA GLY A 26 -12.56 -8.89 -5.12
C GLY A 26 -11.14 -8.45 -4.76
N GLU A 27 -10.66 -7.35 -5.34
CA GLU A 27 -9.28 -6.89 -5.19
C GLU A 27 -9.25 -5.68 -4.27
N GLU A 28 -8.22 -5.60 -3.43
CA GLU A 28 -8.00 -4.49 -2.52
C GLU A 28 -7.39 -3.25 -3.22
N SER A 29 -7.37 -2.14 -2.47
CA SER A 29 -6.68 -0.91 -2.81
C SER A 29 -5.25 -1.21 -3.25
N SER A 30 -4.93 -0.67 -4.43
CA SER A 30 -3.69 -0.97 -5.12
C SER A 30 -2.87 0.28 -5.39
N ILE A 31 -1.58 0.07 -5.57
CA ILE A 31 -0.67 1.06 -6.17
C ILE A 31 -0.46 0.64 -7.62
N TRP A 32 -0.72 1.57 -8.52
CA TRP A 32 -0.58 1.39 -9.96
C TRP A 32 0.52 2.27 -10.51
N GLU A 33 1.29 1.73 -11.45
CA GLU A 33 2.21 2.49 -12.29
C GLU A 33 1.58 2.70 -13.67
N LEU A 34 1.45 3.98 -14.06
CA LEU A 34 1.05 4.40 -15.39
C LEU A 34 2.29 4.84 -16.17
N ASP A 35 2.47 4.23 -17.34
CA ASP A 35 3.36 4.73 -18.38
C ASP A 35 2.67 5.85 -19.17
N PRO A 36 3.09 7.13 -19.03
CA PRO A 36 2.41 8.24 -19.68
C PRO A 36 2.58 8.26 -21.20
N GLU A 37 3.59 7.58 -21.75
CA GLU A 37 3.80 7.53 -23.21
C GLU A 37 2.88 6.52 -23.89
N SER A 38 2.76 5.33 -23.31
CA SER A 38 1.98 4.23 -23.87
C SER A 38 0.55 4.16 -23.33
N GLY A 39 0.27 4.81 -22.21
CA GLY A 39 -0.99 4.66 -21.46
C GLY A 39 -1.12 3.31 -20.74
N LYS A 40 -0.05 2.49 -20.70
CA LYS A 40 -0.08 1.20 -20.04
C LYS A 40 -0.16 1.38 -18.52
N LEU A 41 -1.18 0.78 -17.91
CA LEU A 41 -1.35 0.71 -16.46
C LEU A 41 -0.92 -0.67 -15.96
N THR A 42 -0.07 -0.71 -14.91
CA THR A 42 0.44 -1.94 -14.31
C THR A 42 0.24 -1.89 -12.80
N ARG A 43 -0.37 -2.91 -12.20
CA ARG A 43 -0.47 -3.01 -10.74
C ARG A 43 0.91 -3.37 -10.20
N VAL A 44 1.45 -2.54 -9.31
CA VAL A 44 2.79 -2.75 -8.72
C VAL A 44 2.74 -3.15 -7.25
N ALA A 45 1.64 -2.86 -6.56
CA ALA A 45 1.34 -3.38 -5.23
C ALA A 45 -0.17 -3.46 -5.01
N GLN A 46 -0.58 -4.28 -4.06
CA GLN A 46 -1.94 -4.37 -3.54
C GLN A 46 -1.85 -4.53 -2.02
N MET A 47 -2.83 -3.98 -1.30
CA MET A 47 -2.87 -4.09 0.14
C MET A 47 -2.93 -5.56 0.59
N ASP A 48 -2.13 -5.90 1.60
CA ASP A 48 -2.12 -7.20 2.25
C ASP A 48 -2.77 -7.05 3.63
N ARG A 49 -4.03 -7.49 3.74
CA ARG A 49 -4.82 -7.39 4.99
C ARG A 49 -4.39 -8.43 6.03
N ASP A 50 -3.59 -9.42 5.65
CA ASP A 50 -3.05 -10.43 6.56
C ASP A 50 -1.73 -9.95 7.22
N ALA A 51 -1.15 -8.85 6.75
CA ALA A 51 0.10 -8.27 7.28
C ALA A 51 -0.11 -7.51 8.61
N LEU A 52 -0.72 -8.19 9.59
CA LEU A 52 -1.08 -7.63 10.89
C LEU A 52 0.15 -7.50 11.81
N PRO A 53 0.37 -6.33 12.44
CA PRO A 53 1.36 -6.21 13.51
C PRO A 53 1.05 -7.10 14.71
N GLU A 54 2.09 -7.48 15.45
CA GLU A 54 1.93 -8.33 16.64
C GLU A 54 0.97 -7.70 17.66
N GLY A 55 -0.03 -8.47 18.08
CA GLY A 55 -1.01 -8.03 19.07
C GLY A 55 -2.12 -7.13 18.52
N GLN A 56 -2.22 -6.99 17.19
CA GLN A 56 -3.31 -6.27 16.55
C GLN A 56 -4.17 -7.19 15.67
N THR A 57 -5.41 -6.78 15.42
CA THR A 57 -6.37 -7.48 14.58
C THR A 57 -7.06 -6.53 13.61
N ASP A 58 -7.41 -7.04 12.44
CA ASP A 58 -8.30 -6.36 11.51
C ASP A 58 -9.74 -6.75 11.86
N SER A 59 -10.52 -5.79 12.38
CA SER A 59 -11.90 -6.05 12.79
C SER A 59 -12.89 -6.10 11.62
N GLU A 60 -12.48 -5.67 10.42
CA GLU A 60 -13.33 -5.56 9.23
C GLU A 60 -12.64 -6.17 7.99
N PRO A 61 -12.18 -7.43 8.05
CA PRO A 61 -11.31 -8.02 7.01
C PRO A 61 -11.98 -8.17 5.63
N ASP A 62 -13.31 -8.15 5.60
CA ASP A 62 -14.10 -8.25 4.36
C ASP A 62 -14.50 -6.87 3.79
N ASP A 63 -14.23 -5.75 4.49
CA ASP A 63 -14.49 -4.39 3.98
C ASP A 63 -13.33 -3.94 3.09
N LEU A 64 -13.47 -4.10 1.78
CA LEU A 64 -12.48 -3.66 0.80
C LEU A 64 -12.35 -2.13 0.78
N GLY A 65 -11.11 -1.66 0.70
CA GLY A 65 -10.73 -0.25 0.73
C GLY A 65 -10.65 0.32 2.14
N ASN A 66 -10.84 -0.51 3.18
CA ASN A 66 -10.68 -0.10 4.58
C ASN A 66 -9.20 0.16 4.92
N TRP A 67 -8.28 -0.46 4.18
CA TRP A 67 -6.87 -0.10 4.21
C TRP A 67 -6.47 0.50 2.87
N GLU A 68 -5.64 1.54 2.91
CA GLU A 68 -5.19 2.23 1.71
C GLU A 68 -3.75 2.70 1.83
N SER A 69 -3.10 2.89 0.68
CA SER A 69 -1.78 3.49 0.65
C SER A 69 -1.91 5.02 0.78
N SER A 70 -1.13 5.63 1.67
CA SER A 70 -1.17 7.07 1.94
C SER A 70 0.19 7.71 1.68
N GLY A 71 0.32 8.33 0.50
CA GLY A 71 1.56 8.90 0.00
C GLY A 71 2.57 7.84 -0.47
N ILE A 72 3.28 8.14 -1.56
CA ILE A 72 4.37 7.32 -2.08
C ILE A 72 5.46 8.23 -2.66
N LEU A 73 6.72 7.89 -2.38
CA LEU A 73 7.88 8.63 -2.84
C LEU A 73 8.93 7.68 -3.41
N ASP A 74 9.48 8.03 -4.56
CA ASP A 74 10.70 7.40 -5.09
C ASP A 74 11.88 7.83 -4.22
N VAL A 75 12.51 6.86 -3.58
CA VAL A 75 13.67 7.09 -2.70
C VAL A 75 14.92 6.41 -3.24
N SER A 76 14.90 5.91 -4.48
CA SER A 76 16.00 5.14 -5.07
C SER A 76 17.36 5.86 -4.95
N GLN A 77 17.37 7.17 -5.21
CA GLN A 77 18.59 7.99 -5.13
C GLN A 77 19.17 8.15 -3.72
N LEU A 78 18.36 7.97 -2.67
CA LEU A 78 18.86 7.98 -1.28
C LEU A 78 19.63 6.69 -0.95
N PHE A 79 19.49 5.65 -1.76
CA PHE A 79 20.10 4.33 -1.59
C PHE A 79 21.10 3.98 -2.70
N ASP A 80 21.52 4.96 -3.51
CA ASP A 80 22.41 4.76 -4.67
C ASP A 80 21.85 3.75 -5.71
N GLU A 81 20.52 3.62 -5.80
CA GLU A 81 19.82 2.73 -6.73
C GLU A 81 19.29 3.49 -7.96
N ALA A 82 18.99 2.77 -9.04
CA ALA A 82 18.44 3.37 -10.26
C ALA A 82 17.03 3.95 -10.00
N PRO A 83 16.65 5.09 -10.61
CA PRO A 83 15.31 5.66 -10.45
C PRO A 83 14.19 4.65 -10.64
N GLY A 84 13.17 4.73 -9.77
CA GLY A 84 12.00 3.88 -9.80
C GLY A 84 12.20 2.42 -9.39
N THR A 85 13.27 2.11 -8.68
CA THR A 85 13.55 0.75 -8.18
C THR A 85 13.22 0.58 -6.70
N ARG A 86 13.14 1.67 -5.93
CA ARG A 86 12.73 1.69 -4.53
C ARG A 86 11.86 2.88 -4.19
N TYR A 87 10.73 2.57 -3.58
CA TYR A 87 9.78 3.56 -3.08
C TYR A 87 9.54 3.37 -1.59
N ILE A 88 9.21 4.45 -0.90
CA ILE A 88 8.63 4.40 0.44
C ILE A 88 7.17 4.84 0.36
N TYR A 89 6.28 4.13 1.05
CA TYR A 89 4.86 4.46 1.09
C TYR A 89 4.29 4.24 2.49
N GLY A 90 3.26 5.03 2.83
CA GLY A 90 2.48 4.83 4.04
C GLY A 90 1.29 3.91 3.78
N VAL A 91 0.80 3.25 4.82
CA VAL A 91 -0.49 2.58 4.87
C VAL A 91 -1.34 3.26 5.94
N GLN A 92 -2.56 3.64 5.58
CA GLN A 92 -3.63 3.97 6.52
C GLN A 92 -4.55 2.76 6.64
N ALA A 93 -4.76 2.27 7.85
CA ALA A 93 -5.50 1.03 8.11
C ALA A 93 -6.66 1.32 9.05
N HIS A 94 -7.85 1.57 8.51
CA HIS A 94 -8.98 2.07 9.30
C HIS A 94 -9.49 1.07 10.33
N SER A 95 -9.30 -0.23 10.11
CA SER A 95 -9.73 -1.29 11.03
C SER A 95 -8.66 -1.77 12.01
N LEU A 96 -7.45 -1.19 12.00
CA LEU A 96 -6.41 -1.47 13.01
C LEU A 96 -6.53 -0.52 14.20
N GLU A 97 -7.42 -0.85 15.14
CA GLU A 97 -7.75 0.03 16.27
C GLU A 97 -7.29 -0.54 17.63
N ASP A 98 -6.85 -1.80 17.69
CA ASP A 98 -6.53 -2.52 18.93
C ASP A 98 -5.03 -2.55 19.28
N GLY A 99 -4.69 -3.34 20.31
CA GLY A 99 -3.32 -3.45 20.82
C GLY A 99 -2.77 -2.11 21.27
N ILE A 100 -1.56 -1.78 20.82
CA ILE A 100 -0.86 -0.55 21.20
C ILE A 100 -1.61 0.73 20.77
N ILE A 101 -2.44 0.65 19.71
CA ILE A 101 -3.24 1.79 19.23
C ILE A 101 -4.27 2.16 20.30
N ALA A 102 -5.08 1.19 20.74
CA ALA A 102 -6.02 1.37 21.84
C ALA A 102 -5.33 1.75 23.17
N GLU A 103 -4.23 1.08 23.54
CA GLU A 103 -3.49 1.36 24.77
C GLU A 103 -2.95 2.79 24.84
N ALA A 104 -2.51 3.33 23.70
CA ALA A 104 -2.03 4.70 23.57
C ALA A 104 -3.15 5.73 23.39
N GLY A 105 -4.42 5.30 23.24
CA GLY A 105 -5.56 6.19 22.98
C GLY A 105 -5.49 6.85 21.60
N LEU A 106 -4.98 6.14 20.61
CA LEU A 106 -4.94 6.55 19.20
C LEU A 106 -6.19 6.02 18.46
N GLU A 107 -6.49 6.60 17.31
CA GLU A 107 -7.67 6.21 16.51
C GLU A 107 -7.38 4.96 15.68
N GLN A 108 -6.40 5.03 14.77
CA GLN A 108 -6.17 4.02 13.74
C GLN A 108 -4.68 3.77 13.53
N GLY A 109 -4.37 2.54 13.17
CA GLY A 109 -3.04 2.06 12.84
C GLY A 109 -2.60 2.39 11.42
N GLY A 110 -1.36 2.03 11.14
CA GLY A 110 -0.74 2.23 9.85
C GLY A 110 0.67 1.68 9.83
N GLN A 111 1.27 1.66 8.64
CA GLN A 111 2.60 1.11 8.43
C GLN A 111 3.40 2.01 7.49
N LEU A 112 4.72 1.94 7.57
CA LEU A 112 5.63 2.53 6.60
C LEU A 112 6.44 1.39 6.00
N ALA A 113 6.39 1.25 4.68
CA ALA A 113 6.97 0.11 3.98
C ALA A 113 7.77 0.54 2.75
N PHE A 114 8.65 -0.35 2.31
CA PHE A 114 9.35 -0.23 1.04
C PHE A 114 8.63 -1.05 -0.03
N LEU A 115 8.50 -0.47 -1.22
CA LEU A 115 8.16 -1.19 -2.45
C LEU A 115 9.41 -1.22 -3.34
N THR A 116 9.90 -2.42 -3.65
CA THR A 116 11.14 -2.61 -4.43
C THR A 116 10.90 -3.43 -5.69
N THR A 117 11.57 -3.08 -6.78
CA THR A 117 11.55 -3.87 -8.03
C THR A 117 12.53 -5.05 -8.00
N GLU A 118 13.50 -5.03 -7.08
CA GLU A 118 14.33 -6.18 -6.82
C GLU A 118 13.51 -7.25 -6.12
N THR A 119 13.43 -8.45 -6.72
CA THR A 119 12.95 -9.62 -6.00
C THR A 119 13.97 -9.90 -4.89
N THR A 120 13.55 -9.84 -3.63
CA THR A 120 14.37 -10.29 -2.51
C THR A 120 14.83 -11.70 -2.82
N SER A 121 16.06 -11.84 -3.30
CA SER A 121 16.73 -13.14 -3.37
C SER A 121 16.84 -13.56 -1.92
N GLU A 122 16.14 -14.62 -1.54
CA GLU A 122 16.12 -15.09 -0.16
C GLU A 122 17.52 -15.01 0.43
N MET A 123 17.65 -14.29 1.55
CA MET A 123 18.88 -14.32 2.34
C MET A 123 19.01 -15.74 2.90
N SER A 124 19.59 -16.62 2.09
CA SER A 124 20.12 -17.90 2.49
C SER A 124 21.20 -17.63 3.54
N LEU A 125 20.82 -17.72 4.82
CA LEU A 125 21.74 -17.91 5.94
C LEU A 125 21.97 -19.40 6.19
#